data_AF-A0A5N6X0R4-F1
#
_entry.id   AF-A0A5N6X0R4-F1
#
_cell.length_a   1.000
_cell.length_b   1.000
_cell.length_c   1.000
_cell.angle_alpha   90.00
_cell.angle_beta   90.00
_cell.angle_gamma   90.00
#
_symmetry.space_group_name_H-M   'P 1'
#
loop_
_entity.id
_entity.type
_entity.pdbx_description
1 polymer ?
#
loop_
_entity_poly.entity_id
_entity_poly.type
_entity_poly.pdbx_seq_one_letter_code
_entity_poly.pdbx_strand_id
1 'polypeptide(L)'
;MARLHTIVEYILEDMVCYFLKARPGTQQQERSITPLPSESFRLQRTIYRLEILRLLCEWTYFKRKPPMFKESGQECYYGFLCIFSPWEMEELKCFQEYVFHHYEELPGASYSEDNWDPIILKNGSLYYTYGDDIDNGDREAFMLFGVGYLYRWIRISRVSCPEERLAEQIAMTRGRRGYLSGPMLYAFKEYPDREYHLDYGDEGTSGRIFVSDEDWSSPNLAWTWCLDPDTPDASIKYFTSAWDRTLRTWGYIFWDKDRLEEWDIGPQIVKEKVKDIWKSIREMHERSARLRQDLLSATGAGT
;
A
#
# COMPACT_ATOMS: atom_id res chain seq x y z
N MET A 1 -10.66 -23.01 0.75
CA MET A 1 -9.19 -23.01 0.81
C MET A 1 -8.56 -23.12 -0.57
N ALA A 2 -8.74 -24.21 -1.34
CA ALA A 2 -8.13 -24.38 -2.67
C ALA A 2 -8.36 -23.19 -3.63
N ARG A 3 -9.59 -22.71 -3.78
CA ARG A 3 -9.91 -21.55 -4.63
C ARG A 3 -9.20 -20.25 -4.22
N LEU A 4 -9.05 -20.01 -2.91
CA LEU A 4 -8.37 -18.82 -2.41
C LEU A 4 -6.88 -18.90 -2.73
N HIS A 5 -6.28 -20.06 -2.54
CA HIS A 5 -4.86 -20.27 -2.84
C HIS A 5 -4.57 -20.05 -4.34
N THR A 6 -5.40 -20.59 -5.24
CA THR A 6 -5.26 -20.34 -6.69
C THR A 6 -5.37 -18.86 -7.06
N ILE A 7 -6.24 -18.10 -6.37
CA ILE A 7 -6.35 -16.65 -6.57
C ILE A 7 -5.07 -15.96 -6.09
N VAL A 8 -4.54 -16.36 -4.93
CA VAL A 8 -3.30 -15.80 -4.36
C VAL A 8 -2.11 -16.08 -5.27
N GLU A 9 -1.97 -17.31 -5.78
CA GLU A 9 -0.92 -17.69 -6.73
C GLU A 9 -0.98 -16.83 -8.00
N TYR A 10 -2.17 -16.64 -8.57
CA TYR A 10 -2.33 -15.77 -9.75
C TYR A 10 -1.90 -14.33 -9.49
N ILE A 11 -2.35 -13.74 -8.38
CA ILE A 11 -1.99 -12.36 -8.02
C ILE A 11 -0.49 -12.26 -7.77
N LEU A 12 0.11 -13.26 -7.11
CA LEU A 12 1.54 -13.31 -6.85
C LEU A 12 2.34 -13.34 -8.14
N GLU A 13 2.01 -14.22 -9.08
CA GLU A 13 2.71 -14.33 -10.37
C GLU A 13 2.67 -13.00 -11.14
N ASP A 14 1.51 -12.34 -11.14
CA ASP A 14 1.36 -11.04 -11.79
C ASP A 14 2.15 -9.93 -11.07
N MET A 15 2.05 -9.88 -9.75
CA MET A 15 2.77 -8.90 -8.93
C MET A 15 4.30 -9.03 -9.10
N VAL A 16 4.82 -10.26 -9.16
CA VAL A 16 6.24 -10.51 -9.47
C VAL A 16 6.59 -9.93 -10.84
N CYS A 17 5.79 -10.22 -11.86
CA CYS A 17 6.02 -9.67 -13.20
C CYS A 17 6.00 -8.14 -13.22
N TYR A 18 5.10 -7.51 -12.46
CA TYR A 18 4.99 -6.07 -12.33
C TYR A 18 6.26 -5.47 -11.72
N PHE A 19 6.67 -5.93 -10.54
CA PHE A 19 7.84 -5.41 -9.84
C PHE A 19 9.14 -5.62 -10.63
N LEU A 20 9.28 -6.77 -11.30
CA LEU A 20 10.44 -7.05 -12.16
C LEU A 20 10.55 -6.06 -13.33
N LYS A 21 9.42 -5.61 -13.89
CA LYS A 21 9.40 -4.61 -14.98
C LYS A 21 9.72 -3.20 -14.49
N ALA A 22 9.37 -2.88 -13.25
CA ALA A 22 9.57 -1.56 -12.66
C ALA A 22 11.02 -1.30 -12.20
N ARG A 23 11.91 -2.29 -12.31
CA ARG A 23 13.30 -2.23 -11.83
C ARG A 23 14.08 -1.02 -12.38
N PRO A 24 14.90 -0.34 -11.56
CA PRO A 24 15.83 0.69 -12.01
C PRO A 24 17.00 0.09 -12.79
N GLY A 25 17.38 0.72 -13.90
CA GLY A 25 18.54 0.30 -14.70
C GLY A 25 18.20 -0.82 -15.69
N THR A 26 17.73 -0.43 -16.86
CA THR A 26 17.51 -1.28 -18.02
C THR A 26 18.82 -1.85 -18.55
N GLN A 27 19.19 -3.05 -18.12
CA GLN A 27 19.88 -3.99 -19.01
C GLN A 27 19.18 -5.35 -18.95
N GLN A 28 18.73 -5.77 -20.13
CA GLN A 28 18.05 -7.02 -20.46
C GLN A 28 18.95 -8.24 -20.16
N GLN A 29 19.19 -8.56 -18.90
CA GLN A 29 19.58 -9.92 -18.57
C GLN A 29 18.30 -10.72 -18.37
N GLU A 30 18.14 -11.78 -19.17
CA GLU A 30 17.20 -12.87 -18.93
C GLU A 30 17.54 -13.48 -17.57
N ARG A 31 16.92 -12.96 -16.52
CA ARG A 31 17.08 -13.46 -15.15
C ARG A 31 15.82 -14.15 -14.71
N SER A 32 15.98 -15.03 -13.72
CA SER A 32 14.89 -15.83 -13.20
C SER A 32 13.72 -14.94 -12.75
N ILE A 33 12.61 -15.06 -13.48
CA ILE A 33 11.31 -14.46 -13.15
C ILE A 33 10.74 -15.17 -11.90
N THR A 34 11.19 -16.38 -11.62
CA THR A 34 10.70 -17.17 -10.51
C THR A 34 11.23 -16.61 -9.17
N PRO A 35 10.34 -16.24 -8.24
CA PRO A 35 10.72 -15.84 -6.89
C PRO A 35 11.32 -17.02 -6.11
N LEU A 36 12.25 -16.73 -5.20
CA LEU A 36 12.74 -17.70 -4.23
C LEU A 36 11.61 -18.08 -3.25
N PRO A 37 11.72 -19.20 -2.52
CA PRO A 37 10.69 -19.61 -1.55
C PRO A 37 10.40 -18.57 -0.47
N SER A 38 11.44 -17.92 0.07
CA SER A 38 11.40 -16.78 0.99
C SER A 38 10.63 -15.60 0.40
N GLU A 39 10.99 -15.17 -0.81
CA GLU A 39 10.34 -14.05 -1.51
C GLU A 39 8.86 -14.35 -1.75
N SER A 40 8.57 -15.57 -2.23
CA SER A 40 7.20 -16.05 -2.43
C SER A 40 6.41 -16.02 -1.14
N PHE A 41 7.01 -16.46 -0.03
CA PHE A 41 6.38 -16.45 1.28
C PHE A 41 6.01 -15.03 1.73
N ARG A 42 6.92 -14.05 1.60
CA ARG A 42 6.65 -12.63 1.94
C ARG A 42 5.50 -12.06 1.10
N LEU A 43 5.50 -12.33 -0.21
CA LEU A 43 4.45 -11.90 -1.14
C LEU A 43 3.09 -12.54 -0.79
N GLN A 44 3.04 -13.86 -0.59
CA GLN A 44 1.81 -14.58 -0.20
C GLN A 44 1.26 -14.06 1.13
N ARG A 45 2.12 -13.93 2.15
CA ARG A 45 1.75 -13.42 3.46
C ARG A 45 1.08 -12.05 3.37
N THR A 46 1.61 -11.16 2.53
CA THR A 46 1.05 -9.83 2.29
C THR A 46 -0.34 -9.89 1.68
N ILE A 47 -0.55 -10.74 0.66
CA ILE A 47 -1.87 -10.95 0.04
C ILE A 47 -2.87 -11.52 1.07
N TYR A 48 -2.44 -12.47 1.90
CA TYR A 48 -3.28 -13.05 2.94
C TYR A 48 -3.66 -12.04 4.04
N ARG A 49 -2.75 -11.14 4.44
CA ARG A 49 -3.06 -10.06 5.39
C ARG A 49 -4.21 -9.18 4.90
N LEU A 50 -4.27 -8.89 3.60
CA LEU A 50 -5.40 -8.14 3.04
C LEU A 50 -6.72 -8.92 3.11
N GLU A 51 -6.71 -10.22 2.84
CA GLU A 51 -7.93 -11.03 2.99
C GLU A 51 -8.37 -11.11 4.45
N ILE A 52 -7.43 -11.14 5.40
CA ILE A 52 -7.72 -11.03 6.85
C ILE A 52 -8.37 -9.68 7.16
N LEU A 53 -7.82 -8.55 6.67
CA LEU A 53 -8.43 -7.23 6.82
C LEU A 53 -9.87 -7.22 6.30
N ARG A 54 -10.09 -7.75 5.09
CA ARG A 54 -11.43 -7.85 4.50
C ARG A 54 -12.39 -8.67 5.39
N LEU A 55 -11.94 -9.79 5.96
CA LEU A 55 -12.75 -10.61 6.88
C LEU A 55 -13.07 -9.88 8.19
N LEU A 56 -12.11 -9.13 8.75
CA LEU A 56 -12.30 -8.29 9.93
C LEU A 56 -13.33 -7.19 9.65
N CYS A 57 -13.19 -6.49 8.53
CA CYS A 57 -14.14 -5.49 8.07
C CYS A 57 -15.54 -6.09 7.87
N GLU A 58 -15.66 -7.28 7.26
CA GLU A 58 -16.94 -7.95 7.08
C GLU A 58 -17.61 -8.31 8.41
N TRP A 59 -16.83 -8.79 9.36
CA TRP A 59 -17.34 -9.14 10.67
C TRP A 59 -17.80 -7.91 11.46
N THR A 60 -17.02 -6.83 11.43
CA THR A 60 -17.26 -5.60 12.18
C THR A 60 -18.42 -4.78 11.62
N TYR A 61 -18.50 -4.64 10.29
CA TYR A 61 -19.43 -3.69 9.65
C TYR A 61 -20.60 -4.35 8.92
N PHE A 62 -20.48 -5.61 8.46
CA PHE A 62 -21.51 -6.26 7.64
C PHE A 62 -22.32 -7.35 8.38
N LYS A 63 -21.76 -7.98 9.43
CA LYS A 63 -22.43 -9.09 10.15
C LYS A 63 -22.98 -8.73 11.53
N ARG A 64 -22.46 -7.72 12.22
CA ARG A 64 -23.01 -7.26 13.50
C ARG A 64 -24.17 -6.27 13.29
N LYS A 65 -25.21 -6.33 14.14
CA LYS A 65 -26.04 -5.13 14.44
C LYS A 65 -25.05 -4.00 14.78
N PRO A 66 -25.23 -2.79 14.23
CA PRO A 66 -24.16 -1.81 14.15
C PRO A 66 -23.49 -1.69 15.53
N PRO A 67 -22.15 -1.83 15.61
CA PRO A 67 -21.50 -1.61 16.88
C PRO A 67 -21.91 -0.23 17.40
N MET A 68 -22.04 -0.10 18.71
CA MET A 68 -22.26 1.20 19.38
C MET A 68 -21.05 2.16 19.19
N PHE A 69 -20.08 1.77 18.36
CA PHE A 69 -18.87 2.48 18.02
C PHE A 69 -19.06 3.18 16.67
N LYS A 70 -18.91 4.52 16.69
CA LYS A 70 -18.86 5.41 15.53
C LYS A 70 -17.55 5.28 14.75
N GLU A 71 -16.87 4.14 14.83
CA GLU A 71 -15.48 4.07 14.38
C GLU A 71 -15.41 4.03 12.85
N SER A 72 -14.65 4.97 12.28
CA SER A 72 -14.46 5.04 10.84
C SER A 72 -13.62 3.85 10.37
N GLY A 73 -13.72 3.51 9.08
CA GLY A 73 -12.88 2.50 8.43
C GLY A 73 -11.40 2.81 8.58
N GLN A 74 -11.05 4.09 8.80
CA GLN A 74 -9.70 4.52 9.16
C GLN A 74 -9.27 3.97 10.51
N GLU A 75 -10.13 4.03 11.54
CA GLU A 75 -9.82 3.49 12.87
C GLU A 75 -9.71 1.97 12.82
N CYS A 76 -10.52 1.31 11.99
CA CYS A 76 -10.39 -0.13 11.75
C CYS A 76 -9.08 -0.49 11.05
N TYR A 77 -8.70 0.25 10.00
CA TYR A 77 -7.44 0.03 9.29
C TYR A 77 -6.24 0.37 10.18
N TYR A 78 -6.29 1.47 10.91
CA TYR A 78 -5.27 1.87 11.88
C TYR A 78 -5.09 0.82 12.98
N GLY A 79 -6.17 0.34 13.59
CA GLY A 79 -6.11 -0.74 14.58
C GLY A 79 -5.54 -2.03 14.02
N PHE A 80 -5.80 -2.32 12.74
CA PHE A 80 -5.19 -3.43 12.02
C PHE A 80 -3.69 -3.20 11.74
N LEU A 81 -3.24 -1.97 11.49
CA LEU A 81 -1.81 -1.68 11.32
C LEU A 81 -1.02 -1.77 12.63
N CYS A 82 -1.66 -1.50 13.78
CA CYS A 82 -1.03 -1.56 15.11
C CYS A 82 -0.43 -2.93 15.47
N ILE A 83 -0.91 -4.01 14.86
CA ILE A 83 -0.43 -5.38 15.14
C ILE A 83 0.80 -5.77 14.31
N PHE A 84 1.21 -4.91 13.36
CA PHE A 84 2.29 -5.19 12.44
C PHE A 84 3.52 -4.37 12.75
N SER A 85 4.67 -5.01 12.56
CA SER A 85 5.96 -4.35 12.54
C SER A 85 6.03 -3.39 11.35
N PRO A 86 6.82 -2.32 11.42
CA PRO A 86 6.88 -1.32 10.37
C PRO A 86 7.24 -1.86 8.97
N TRP A 87 8.06 -2.91 8.89
CA TRP A 87 8.42 -3.56 7.62
C TRP A 87 7.25 -4.38 7.04
N GLU A 88 6.39 -4.98 7.88
CA GLU A 88 5.17 -5.68 7.45
C GLU A 88 4.14 -4.69 6.89
N MET A 89 4.10 -3.48 7.45
CA MET A 89 3.31 -2.38 6.89
C MET A 89 3.86 -1.95 5.53
N GLU A 90 5.18 -1.88 5.37
CA GLU A 90 5.80 -1.55 4.09
C GLU A 90 5.55 -2.62 3.02
N GLU A 91 5.51 -3.91 3.38
CA GLU A 91 5.04 -4.98 2.50
C GLU A 91 3.60 -4.70 2.01
N LEU A 92 2.68 -4.33 2.92
CA LEU A 92 1.31 -3.95 2.56
C LEU A 92 1.27 -2.72 1.63
N LYS A 93 2.11 -1.71 1.87
CA LYS A 93 2.19 -0.51 1.02
C LYS A 93 2.74 -0.83 -0.38
N CYS A 94 3.69 -1.75 -0.50
CA CYS A 94 4.16 -2.22 -1.81
C CYS A 94 3.04 -2.95 -2.58
N PHE A 95 2.24 -3.77 -1.88
CA PHE A 95 1.07 -4.42 -2.50
C PHE A 95 0.00 -3.40 -2.92
N GLN A 96 -0.26 -2.38 -2.11
CA GLN A 96 -1.18 -1.29 -2.44
C GLN A 96 -0.75 -0.56 -3.72
N GLU A 97 0.54 -0.21 -3.83
CA GLU A 97 1.08 0.46 -5.03
C GLU A 97 0.87 -0.41 -6.29
N TYR A 98 1.13 -1.72 -6.20
CA TYR A 98 0.87 -2.67 -7.29
C TYR A 98 -0.61 -2.68 -7.70
N VAL A 99 -1.55 -2.74 -6.74
CA VAL A 99 -2.98 -2.71 -7.05
C VAL A 99 -3.41 -1.37 -7.65
N PHE A 100 -2.88 -0.26 -7.12
CA PHE A 100 -3.19 1.08 -7.60
C PHE A 100 -2.69 1.32 -9.02
N HIS A 101 -1.58 0.72 -9.42
CA HIS A 101 -1.18 0.74 -10.83
C HIS A 101 -2.25 0.13 -11.75
N HIS A 102 -2.82 -1.02 -11.39
CA HIS A 102 -3.95 -1.61 -12.15
C HIS A 102 -5.24 -0.80 -12.03
N TYR A 103 -5.39 0.03 -11.01
CA TYR A 103 -6.48 0.99 -10.91
C TYR A 103 -6.28 2.15 -11.88
N GLU A 104 -5.08 2.71 -11.99
CA GLU A 104 -4.73 3.77 -12.94
C GLU A 104 -4.87 3.32 -14.41
N GLU A 105 -4.62 2.04 -14.70
CA GLU A 105 -4.88 1.42 -16.01
C GLU A 105 -6.37 1.28 -16.38
N LEU A 106 -7.28 1.48 -15.42
CA LEU A 106 -8.73 1.39 -15.58
C LEU A 106 -9.39 2.79 -15.55
N PRO A 107 -9.49 3.48 -16.69
CA PRO A 107 -10.22 4.75 -16.76
C PRO A 107 -11.71 4.52 -16.48
N GLY A 108 -12.24 5.08 -15.40
CA GLY A 108 -13.70 5.14 -15.20
C GLY A 108 -14.26 4.61 -13.88
N ALA A 109 -13.44 4.30 -12.87
CA ALA A 109 -13.95 3.94 -11.54
C ALA A 109 -14.76 5.06 -10.85
N SER A 110 -14.80 6.27 -11.43
CA SER A 110 -15.59 7.41 -10.97
C SER A 110 -17.04 7.47 -11.50
N TYR A 111 -17.47 6.62 -12.44
CA TYR A 111 -18.80 6.80 -13.06
C TYR A 111 -19.96 6.49 -12.09
N SER A 112 -20.89 7.44 -11.94
CA SER A 112 -22.11 7.30 -11.13
C SER A 112 -23.20 6.58 -11.92
N GLU A 113 -23.42 5.30 -11.63
CA GLU A 113 -24.64 4.61 -12.04
C GLU A 113 -25.90 5.11 -11.29
N ASP A 114 -25.82 6.05 -10.35
CA ASP A 114 -27.04 6.58 -9.71
C ASP A 114 -27.79 7.62 -10.58
N ASN A 115 -27.24 8.00 -11.75
CA ASN A 115 -27.91 8.84 -12.75
C ASN A 115 -28.34 8.01 -13.98
N TRP A 116 -29.14 6.96 -13.76
CA TRP A 116 -29.93 6.31 -14.82
C TRP A 116 -31.16 7.16 -15.18
N ASP A 117 -30.98 8.42 -15.58
CA ASP A 117 -32.07 9.19 -16.17
C ASP A 117 -32.01 9.03 -17.71
N PRO A 118 -32.90 8.20 -18.31
CA PRO A 118 -32.89 7.90 -19.74
C PRO A 118 -33.11 9.13 -20.64
N ILE A 119 -33.41 10.30 -20.06
CA ILE A 119 -33.57 11.58 -20.76
C ILE A 119 -32.22 12.15 -21.20
N ILE A 120 -31.13 11.93 -20.45
CA ILE A 120 -29.81 12.54 -20.73
C ILE A 120 -29.13 11.88 -21.94
N LEU A 121 -29.36 10.59 -22.16
CA LEU A 121 -28.84 9.81 -23.29
C LEU A 121 -29.35 10.26 -24.67
N LYS A 122 -30.45 11.02 -24.74
CA LYS A 122 -31.02 11.46 -26.03
C LYS A 122 -30.37 12.72 -26.60
N ASN A 123 -29.68 13.52 -25.81
CA ASN A 123 -29.22 14.86 -26.23
C ASN A 123 -27.74 15.16 -25.99
N GLY A 124 -26.96 14.28 -25.37
CA GLY A 124 -25.51 14.47 -25.18
C GLY A 124 -24.71 13.68 -26.21
N SER A 125 -23.80 14.32 -26.95
CA SER A 125 -22.81 13.59 -27.75
C SER A 125 -22.00 12.69 -26.83
N LEU A 126 -21.65 11.47 -27.28
CA LEU A 126 -20.76 10.49 -26.63
C LEU A 126 -19.30 10.99 -26.44
N TYR A 127 -19.09 12.29 -26.24
CA TYR A 127 -17.85 12.88 -25.76
C TYR A 127 -17.93 13.03 -24.23
N TYR A 128 -17.92 11.90 -23.51
CA TYR A 128 -17.61 11.90 -22.08
C TYR A 128 -16.20 11.34 -21.92
N THR A 129 -15.25 12.24 -22.12
CA THR A 129 -13.81 12.11 -21.97
C THR A 129 -13.43 11.63 -20.57
N TYR A 130 -12.73 10.49 -20.47
CA TYR A 130 -11.38 10.30 -19.89
C TYR A 130 -10.82 11.30 -18.85
N GLY A 131 -11.63 12.00 -18.05
CA GLY A 131 -11.19 13.27 -17.45
C GLY A 131 -11.68 13.59 -16.04
N ASP A 132 -12.09 12.61 -15.25
CA ASP A 132 -12.23 12.83 -13.81
C ASP A 132 -10.94 12.39 -13.11
N ASP A 133 -10.43 13.25 -12.22
CA ASP A 133 -9.22 13.02 -11.44
C ASP A 133 -9.24 11.64 -10.77
N ILE A 134 -8.20 10.86 -11.05
CA ILE A 134 -7.95 9.51 -10.51
C ILE A 134 -7.64 9.55 -8.99
N ASP A 135 -7.66 10.74 -8.38
CA ASP A 135 -7.54 10.94 -6.94
C ASP A 135 -8.90 10.93 -6.25
N ASN A 136 -9.56 9.78 -6.29
CA ASN A 136 -10.79 9.54 -5.55
C ASN A 136 -10.49 8.56 -4.40
N GLY A 137 -10.78 8.97 -3.16
CA GLY A 137 -10.67 8.11 -1.97
C GLY A 137 -11.48 6.79 -2.05
N ASP A 138 -12.29 6.64 -3.10
CA ASP A 138 -12.93 5.37 -3.48
C ASP A 138 -11.92 4.27 -3.87
N ARG A 139 -10.76 4.60 -4.47
CA ARG A 139 -9.76 3.60 -4.94
C ARG A 139 -9.29 2.68 -3.82
N GLU A 140 -9.07 3.29 -2.67
CA GLU A 140 -8.64 2.68 -1.42
C GLU A 140 -9.71 1.73 -0.88
N ALA A 141 -10.97 2.16 -0.90
CA ALA A 141 -12.06 1.38 -0.37
C ALA A 141 -12.32 0.08 -1.18
N PHE A 142 -11.93 0.00 -2.46
CA PHE A 142 -12.00 -1.24 -3.24
C PHE A 142 -11.08 -2.35 -2.71
N MET A 143 -9.98 -2.01 -2.03
CA MET A 143 -9.10 -2.98 -1.38
C MET A 143 -9.84 -3.81 -0.30
N LEU A 144 -10.87 -3.24 0.32
CA LEU A 144 -11.68 -3.91 1.35
C LEU A 144 -12.62 -4.97 0.79
N PHE A 145 -12.82 -5.06 -0.53
CA PHE A 145 -13.60 -6.14 -1.13
C PHE A 145 -12.84 -7.48 -1.19
N GLY A 146 -11.56 -7.48 -0.83
CA GLY A 146 -10.76 -8.68 -0.64
C GLY A 146 -10.16 -9.23 -1.92
N VAL A 147 -9.35 -10.28 -1.79
CA VAL A 147 -8.45 -10.72 -2.87
C VAL A 147 -9.22 -11.30 -4.06
N GLY A 148 -10.41 -11.86 -3.84
CA GLY A 148 -11.28 -12.31 -4.93
C GLY A 148 -11.89 -11.19 -5.76
N TYR A 149 -12.00 -9.97 -5.21
CA TYR A 149 -12.36 -8.78 -5.98
C TYR A 149 -11.18 -8.28 -6.78
N LEU A 150 -10.03 -8.11 -6.12
CA LEU A 150 -8.78 -7.67 -6.76
C LEU A 150 -8.35 -8.58 -7.91
N TYR A 151 -8.49 -9.90 -7.77
CA TYR A 151 -8.25 -10.85 -8.84
C TYR A 151 -9.06 -10.55 -10.12
N ARG A 152 -10.35 -10.21 -9.98
CA ARG A 152 -11.18 -9.84 -11.12
C ARG A 152 -10.75 -8.49 -11.70
N TRP A 153 -10.43 -7.53 -10.82
CA TRP A 153 -9.94 -6.22 -11.20
C TRP A 153 -8.68 -6.30 -12.07
N ILE A 154 -7.66 -7.03 -11.61
CA ILE A 154 -6.40 -7.27 -12.33
C ILE A 154 -6.65 -7.98 -13.67
N ARG A 155 -7.62 -8.88 -13.73
CA ARG A 155 -7.98 -9.53 -15.00
C ARG A 155 -8.63 -8.57 -15.98
N ILE A 156 -9.51 -7.69 -15.51
CA ILE A 156 -10.19 -6.69 -16.33
C ILE A 156 -9.17 -5.67 -16.87
N SER A 157 -8.21 -5.21 -16.07
CA SER A 157 -7.18 -4.25 -16.54
C SER A 157 -6.38 -4.75 -17.75
N ARG A 158 -6.30 -6.07 -17.94
CA ARG A 158 -5.62 -6.72 -19.06
C ARG A 158 -6.47 -6.92 -20.30
N VAL A 159 -7.77 -6.60 -20.28
CA VAL A 159 -8.65 -6.71 -21.45
C VAL A 159 -8.23 -5.69 -22.49
N SER A 160 -7.78 -6.12 -23.67
CA SER A 160 -7.24 -5.22 -24.70
C SER A 160 -8.28 -4.25 -25.27
N CYS A 161 -9.54 -4.68 -25.40
CA CYS A 161 -10.64 -3.85 -25.91
C CYS A 161 -11.13 -2.87 -24.83
N PRO A 162 -11.01 -1.54 -25.05
CA PRO A 162 -11.42 -0.54 -24.06
C PRO A 162 -12.91 -0.62 -23.69
N GLU A 163 -13.79 -0.89 -24.66
CA GLU A 163 -15.24 -0.96 -24.47
C GLU A 163 -15.64 -2.17 -23.63
N GLU A 164 -15.04 -3.33 -23.92
CA GLU A 164 -15.24 -4.56 -23.14
C GLU A 164 -14.70 -4.37 -21.71
N ARG A 165 -13.50 -3.81 -21.58
CA ARG A 165 -12.88 -3.48 -20.29
C ARG A 165 -13.79 -2.60 -19.43
N LEU A 166 -14.33 -1.53 -20.01
CA LEU A 166 -15.23 -0.61 -19.32
C LEU A 166 -16.54 -1.29 -18.92
N ALA A 167 -17.13 -2.10 -19.81
CA ALA A 167 -18.36 -2.83 -19.53
C ALA A 167 -18.18 -3.83 -18.38
N GLU A 168 -17.07 -4.58 -18.36
CA GLU A 168 -16.75 -5.50 -17.27
C GLU A 168 -16.47 -4.76 -15.95
N GLN A 169 -15.78 -3.62 -16.01
CA GLN A 169 -15.52 -2.77 -14.85
C GLN A 169 -16.84 -2.27 -14.23
N ILE A 170 -17.73 -1.69 -15.04
CA ILE A 170 -19.05 -1.21 -14.61
C ILE A 170 -19.84 -2.37 -13.98
N ALA A 171 -19.90 -3.52 -14.64
CA ALA A 171 -20.60 -4.70 -14.13
C ALA A 171 -20.04 -5.17 -12.79
N MET A 172 -18.72 -5.09 -12.60
CA MET A 172 -18.05 -5.48 -11.35
C MET A 172 -18.31 -4.48 -10.22
N THR A 173 -18.41 -3.18 -10.50
CA THR A 173 -18.64 -2.12 -9.50
C THR A 173 -20.12 -1.87 -9.21
N ARG A 174 -21.02 -2.30 -10.10
CA ARG A 174 -22.47 -2.12 -9.97
C ARG A 174 -23.01 -2.67 -8.65
N GLY A 175 -23.80 -1.85 -7.95
CA GLY A 175 -24.40 -2.19 -6.65
C GLY A 175 -23.40 -2.30 -5.49
N ARG A 176 -22.10 -2.05 -5.72
CA ARG A 176 -21.06 -2.05 -4.68
C ARG A 176 -20.77 -0.65 -4.13
N ARG A 177 -21.12 0.41 -4.86
CA ARG A 177 -20.86 1.81 -4.45
C ARG A 177 -21.63 2.21 -3.18
N GLY A 178 -22.82 1.65 -2.97
CA GLY A 178 -23.56 1.81 -1.70
C GLY A 178 -22.86 1.22 -0.47
N TYR A 179 -21.84 0.37 -0.67
CA TYR A 179 -20.96 -0.13 0.41
C TYR A 179 -19.69 0.73 0.58
N LEU A 180 -19.36 1.55 -0.42
CA LEU A 180 -18.27 2.52 -0.38
C LEU A 180 -18.71 3.82 0.31
N SER A 181 -20.02 4.08 0.42
CA SER A 181 -20.56 5.17 1.22
C SER A 181 -20.68 4.76 2.70
N GLY A 182 -20.21 5.63 3.60
CA GLY A 182 -20.26 5.40 5.05
C GLY A 182 -18.88 5.27 5.70
N PRO A 183 -18.72 4.51 6.80
CA PRO A 183 -17.49 4.50 7.59
C PRO A 183 -16.27 4.03 6.79
N MET A 184 -16.43 3.19 5.77
CA MET A 184 -15.32 2.65 4.98
C MET A 184 -14.75 3.62 3.94
N LEU A 185 -15.45 4.71 3.66
CA LEU A 185 -14.91 5.78 2.82
C LEU A 185 -13.66 6.32 3.52
N TYR A 186 -12.55 6.43 2.78
CA TYR A 186 -11.26 6.86 3.31
C TYR A 186 -10.57 5.88 4.27
N ALA A 187 -10.93 4.59 4.29
CA ALA A 187 -10.32 3.62 5.22
C ALA A 187 -8.79 3.57 5.15
N PHE A 188 -8.22 3.77 3.96
CA PHE A 188 -6.76 3.83 3.77
C PHE A 188 -6.23 5.25 3.60
N LYS A 189 -7.06 6.27 3.87
CA LYS A 189 -6.62 7.67 3.78
C LYS A 189 -5.61 7.88 4.89
N GLU A 190 -4.35 7.94 4.49
CA GLU A 190 -3.26 8.10 5.41
C GLU A 190 -3.40 9.46 6.12
N TYR A 191 -3.43 9.41 7.44
CA TYR A 191 -3.20 10.61 8.26
C TYR A 191 -1.82 10.47 8.85
N PRO A 192 -0.82 11.13 8.23
CA PRO A 192 0.53 11.13 8.74
C PRO A 192 0.56 11.35 10.25
N ASP A 193 -0.15 12.37 10.72
CA ASP A 193 -0.13 12.76 12.12
C ASP A 193 -0.71 11.73 13.11
N ARG A 194 -1.43 10.69 12.66
CA ARG A 194 -2.04 9.65 13.53
C ARG A 194 -1.38 8.28 13.42
N GLU A 195 -1.00 7.86 12.21
CA GLU A 195 -0.27 6.61 11.94
C GLU A 195 1.07 6.53 12.67
N TYR A 196 1.65 7.67 13.04
CA TYR A 196 3.02 7.77 13.54
C TYR A 196 3.17 7.95 15.04
N HIS A 197 2.08 7.92 15.81
CA HIS A 197 2.12 7.84 17.28
C HIS A 197 1.88 6.41 17.80
N LEU A 198 1.95 5.42 16.91
CA LEU A 198 1.87 4.02 17.27
C LEU A 198 3.07 3.65 18.13
N ASP A 199 2.79 3.27 19.37
CA ASP A 199 3.67 2.41 20.14
C ASP A 199 3.56 1.02 19.51
N TYR A 200 4.56 0.63 18.73
CA TYR A 200 4.60 -0.67 18.07
C TYR A 200 4.77 -1.83 19.06
N GLY A 201 4.83 -1.53 20.37
CA GLY A 201 4.86 -2.52 21.44
C GLY A 201 6.09 -3.42 21.37
N ASP A 202 7.13 -2.99 20.65
CA ASP A 202 8.25 -3.84 20.32
C ASP A 202 9.53 -3.45 21.06
N GLU A 203 10.12 -4.45 21.68
CA GLU A 203 11.43 -4.39 22.32
C GLU A 203 12.55 -4.59 21.26
N GLY A 204 12.37 -4.21 19.98
CA GLY A 204 13.45 -4.26 18.97
C GLY A 204 13.15 -4.77 17.55
N THR A 205 11.93 -4.74 17.02
CA THR A 205 11.56 -5.26 15.68
C THR A 205 11.28 -4.21 14.61
N SER A 206 11.87 -3.04 14.78
CA SER A 206 12.17 -2.02 13.76
C SER A 206 13.05 -2.53 12.58
N GLY A 207 13.41 -3.81 12.55
CA GLY A 207 14.48 -4.36 11.71
C GLY A 207 15.88 -4.26 12.34
N ARG A 208 15.98 -3.81 13.60
CA ARG A 208 17.25 -3.71 14.36
C ARG A 208 17.95 -5.05 14.59
N ILE A 209 17.20 -6.15 14.52
CA ILE A 209 17.71 -7.52 14.71
C ILE A 209 17.49 -8.31 13.40
N PHE A 210 17.62 -7.68 12.24
CA PHE A 210 17.70 -8.46 11.01
C PHE A 210 18.95 -9.35 11.07
N VAL A 211 18.73 -10.66 11.00
CA VAL A 211 19.81 -11.66 11.07
C VAL A 211 20.16 -12.14 9.67
N SER A 212 19.17 -12.50 8.86
CA SER A 212 19.34 -13.11 7.54
C SER A 212 18.01 -13.14 6.77
N ASP A 213 18.08 -13.17 5.44
CA ASP A 213 16.92 -13.42 4.57
C ASP A 213 16.38 -14.86 4.72
N GLU A 214 17.15 -15.76 5.34
CA GLU A 214 16.70 -17.11 5.72
C GLU A 214 15.63 -17.08 6.82
N ASP A 215 15.51 -15.99 7.59
CA ASP A 215 14.40 -15.81 8.51
C ASP A 215 13.19 -15.20 7.78
N TRP A 216 12.29 -16.08 7.35
CA TRP A 216 11.10 -15.66 6.60
C TRP A 216 10.10 -14.87 7.44
N SER A 217 10.24 -14.88 8.77
CA SER A 217 9.42 -14.09 9.69
C SER A 217 9.95 -12.68 9.95
N SER A 218 11.15 -12.38 9.45
CA SER A 218 11.84 -11.09 9.57
C SER A 218 11.75 -10.26 8.28
N PRO A 219 12.10 -8.95 8.31
CA PRO A 219 12.26 -8.15 7.10
C PRO A 219 13.35 -8.73 6.19
N ASN A 220 13.41 -8.30 4.93
CA ASN A 220 14.56 -8.58 4.07
C ASN A 220 15.75 -7.66 4.36
N LEU A 221 16.89 -7.93 3.74
CA LEU A 221 18.08 -7.08 3.86
C LEU A 221 17.84 -5.63 3.43
N ALA A 222 17.05 -5.39 2.37
CA ALA A 222 16.84 -4.04 1.84
C ALA A 222 16.15 -3.10 2.83
N TRP A 223 15.25 -3.62 3.68
CA TRP A 223 14.65 -2.85 4.77
C TRP A 223 15.71 -2.16 5.64
N THR A 224 16.78 -2.89 5.98
CA THR A 224 17.86 -2.37 6.83
C THR A 224 18.62 -1.23 6.16
N TRP A 225 18.66 -1.18 4.83
CA TRP A 225 19.31 -0.11 4.07
C TRP A 225 18.47 1.18 4.05
N CYS A 226 17.16 1.06 4.25
CA CYS A 226 16.21 2.16 4.40
C CYS A 226 16.18 2.77 5.81
N LEU A 227 17.10 2.39 6.71
CA LEU A 227 17.18 2.95 8.06
C LEU A 227 18.34 3.94 8.17
N ASP A 228 18.13 5.09 8.82
CA ASP A 228 19.22 5.99 9.20
C ASP A 228 19.95 5.35 10.39
N PRO A 229 21.26 5.10 10.29
CA PRO A 229 22.02 4.45 11.34
C PRO A 229 22.06 5.27 12.64
N ASP A 230 21.96 6.60 12.56
CA ASP A 230 22.05 7.49 13.70
C ASP A 230 20.69 7.66 14.39
N THR A 231 19.60 7.52 13.64
CA THR A 231 18.23 7.66 14.16
C THR A 231 17.23 6.62 13.63
N PRO A 232 17.42 5.32 13.90
CA PRO A 232 16.60 4.27 13.28
C PRO A 232 15.10 4.31 13.65
N ASP A 233 14.72 4.75 14.85
CA ASP A 233 13.31 4.80 15.23
C ASP A 233 12.58 6.00 14.57
N ALA A 234 13.28 7.14 14.51
CA ALA A 234 12.79 8.31 13.80
C ALA A 234 12.64 8.00 12.31
N SER A 235 13.65 7.35 11.74
CA SER A 235 13.66 6.87 10.37
C SER A 235 12.42 6.13 9.97
N ILE A 236 12.02 5.15 10.78
CA ILE A 236 10.86 4.31 10.49
C ILE A 236 9.59 5.15 10.50
N LYS A 237 9.38 5.89 11.59
CA LYS A 237 8.22 6.75 11.78
C LYS A 237 8.00 7.68 10.59
N TYR A 238 9.09 8.22 10.05
CA TYR A 238 9.01 9.16 8.96
C TYR A 238 9.11 8.50 7.57
N PHE A 239 9.75 7.35 7.43
CA PHE A 239 9.79 6.61 6.17
C PHE A 239 8.41 6.07 5.83
N THR A 240 7.69 5.53 6.83
CA THR A 240 6.27 5.17 6.67
C THR A 240 5.40 6.38 6.33
N SER A 241 5.84 7.59 6.70
CA SER A 241 5.20 8.88 6.37
C SER A 241 5.50 9.45 5.01
N ALA A 242 6.61 9.05 4.42
CA ALA A 242 7.01 9.55 3.13
C ALA A 242 6.27 8.74 2.06
N TRP A 243 5.40 9.45 1.33
CA TRP A 243 4.62 8.92 0.22
C TRP A 243 5.49 8.59 -1.02
N ASP A 244 6.82 8.55 -0.91
CA ASP A 244 7.67 8.37 -2.07
C ASP A 244 7.47 6.96 -2.66
N ARG A 245 6.76 6.92 -3.79
CA ARG A 245 6.35 5.71 -4.53
C ARG A 245 7.54 4.96 -5.12
N THR A 246 8.72 5.59 -5.21
CA THR A 246 9.78 5.11 -6.08
C THR A 246 10.29 3.74 -5.69
N LEU A 247 10.46 3.43 -4.40
CA LEU A 247 10.93 2.10 -3.96
C LEU A 247 9.82 1.04 -3.98
N ARG A 248 8.58 1.42 -3.62
CA ARG A 248 7.43 0.50 -3.53
C ARG A 248 7.06 -0.10 -4.88
N THR A 249 7.20 0.68 -5.96
CA THR A 249 6.99 0.19 -7.33
C THR A 249 7.92 -0.96 -7.72
N TRP A 250 9.06 -1.12 -7.04
CA TRP A 250 10.00 -2.22 -7.31
C TRP A 250 9.75 -3.44 -6.44
N GLY A 251 8.85 -3.35 -5.45
CA GLY A 251 8.66 -4.40 -4.45
C GLY A 251 9.94 -4.70 -3.66
N TYR A 252 10.80 -3.69 -3.42
CA TYR A 252 12.15 -3.88 -2.89
C TYR A 252 12.22 -4.70 -1.59
N ILE A 253 11.18 -4.62 -0.76
CA ILE A 253 11.02 -5.30 0.54
C ILE A 253 10.84 -6.82 0.41
N PHE A 254 10.50 -7.30 -0.80
CA PHE A 254 10.23 -8.72 -1.03
C PHE A 254 11.45 -9.51 -1.47
N TRP A 255 12.44 -8.86 -2.07
CA TRP A 255 13.57 -9.51 -2.73
C TRP A 255 14.70 -9.84 -1.76
N ASP A 256 15.25 -11.04 -1.86
CA ASP A 256 16.39 -11.41 -1.03
C ASP A 256 17.67 -10.70 -1.49
N LYS A 257 18.65 -10.66 -0.60
CA LYS A 257 19.99 -10.12 -0.83
C LYS A 257 20.57 -10.58 -2.16
N ASP A 258 20.58 -11.88 -2.42
CA ASP A 258 21.20 -12.44 -3.62
C ASP A 258 20.56 -11.86 -4.89
N ARG A 259 19.23 -11.70 -4.91
CA ARG A 259 18.50 -11.07 -6.01
C ARG A 259 18.83 -9.59 -6.14
N LEU A 260 18.91 -8.86 -5.03
CA LEU A 260 19.27 -7.44 -5.03
C LEU A 260 20.71 -7.22 -5.52
N GLU A 261 21.65 -8.07 -5.08
CA GLU A 261 23.05 -8.06 -5.53
C GLU A 261 23.16 -8.42 -7.00
N GLU A 262 22.44 -9.44 -7.47
CA GLU A 262 22.30 -9.69 -8.91
C GLU A 262 21.87 -8.41 -9.61
N TRP A 263 20.87 -7.70 -9.06
CA TRP A 263 20.31 -6.49 -9.64
C TRP A 263 21.21 -5.27 -9.59
N ASP A 264 22.43 -5.42 -9.06
CA ASP A 264 23.36 -4.32 -8.80
C ASP A 264 22.71 -3.25 -7.89
N ILE A 265 21.72 -3.65 -7.09
CA ILE A 265 21.04 -2.80 -6.12
C ILE A 265 21.74 -2.97 -4.79
N GLY A 266 22.65 -2.03 -4.52
CA GLY A 266 23.29 -1.90 -3.22
C GLY A 266 22.61 -0.88 -2.31
N PRO A 267 23.08 -0.77 -1.05
CA PRO A 267 22.60 0.21 -0.09
C PRO A 267 22.65 1.64 -0.60
N GLN A 268 23.63 1.97 -1.47
CA GLN A 268 23.78 3.32 -2.01
C GLN A 268 22.64 3.71 -2.96
N ILE A 269 22.17 2.79 -3.81
CA ILE A 269 21.04 3.04 -4.71
C ILE A 269 19.77 3.26 -3.90
N VAL A 270 19.53 2.42 -2.89
CA VAL A 270 18.41 2.58 -1.98
C VAL A 270 18.49 3.92 -1.26
N LYS A 271 19.64 4.25 -0.65
CA LYS A 271 19.87 5.53 0.04
C LYS A 271 19.70 6.74 -0.86
N GLU A 272 20.10 6.68 -2.12
CA GLU A 272 19.89 7.75 -3.09
C GLU A 272 18.40 7.96 -3.36
N LYS A 273 17.64 6.87 -3.53
CA LYS A 273 16.19 6.93 -3.76
C LYS A 273 15.41 7.46 -2.57
N VAL A 274 15.92 7.26 -1.35
CA VAL A 274 15.28 7.78 -0.13
C VAL A 274 15.97 9.04 0.39
N LYS A 275 16.90 9.63 -0.36
CA LYS A 275 17.72 10.77 0.10
C LYS A 275 16.88 11.99 0.44
N ASP A 276 15.91 12.32 -0.40
CA ASP A 276 15.05 13.48 -0.20
C ASP A 276 14.09 13.27 0.98
N ILE A 277 13.66 12.02 1.18
CA ILE A 277 12.94 11.59 2.38
C ILE A 277 13.81 11.86 3.61
N TRP A 278 15.06 11.37 3.64
CA TRP A 278 15.99 11.59 4.75
C TRP A 278 16.26 13.07 5.03
N LYS A 279 16.36 13.88 3.98
CA LYS A 279 16.55 15.31 4.13
C LYS A 279 15.34 15.94 4.83
N SER A 280 14.13 15.63 4.38
CA SER A 280 12.88 16.07 5.02
C SER A 280 12.79 15.61 6.48
N ILE A 281 13.17 14.35 6.75
CA ILE A 281 13.24 13.77 8.09
C ILE A 281 14.14 14.57 9.02
N ARG A 282 15.38 14.83 8.59
CA ARG A 282 16.36 15.58 9.38
C ARG A 282 15.89 17.00 9.64
N GLU A 283 15.36 17.68 8.63
CA GLU A 283 14.81 19.03 8.77
C GLU A 283 13.65 19.08 9.79
N MET A 284 12.73 18.11 9.76
CA MET A 284 11.66 17.99 10.75
C MET A 284 12.20 17.74 12.16
N HIS A 285 13.20 16.87 12.30
CA HIS A 285 13.80 16.56 13.60
C HIS A 285 14.50 17.79 14.20
N GLU A 286 15.31 18.50 13.42
CA GLU A 286 15.96 19.73 13.84
C GLU A 286 14.97 20.83 14.22
N ARG A 287 13.84 20.93 13.49
CA ARG A 287 12.78 21.89 13.81
C ARG A 287 12.08 21.53 15.12
N SER A 288 11.79 20.25 15.35
CA SER A 288 11.21 19.77 16.60
C SER A 288 12.15 20.00 17.79
N ALA A 289 13.44 19.73 17.63
CA ALA A 289 14.46 19.97 18.65
C ALA A 289 14.54 21.45 19.03
N ARG A 290 14.58 22.36 18.05
CA ARG A 290 14.55 23.81 18.26
C ARG A 290 13.32 24.27 19.05
N LEU A 291 12.12 23.82 18.63
CA LEU A 291 10.86 24.14 19.33
C LEU A 291 10.87 23.68 20.80
N ARG A 292 11.41 22.49 21.09
CA ARG A 292 11.53 22.00 22.48
C ARG A 292 12.48 22.87 23.30
N GLN A 293 13.60 23.28 22.72
CA GLN A 293 14.58 24.13 23.39
C GLN A 293 14.02 25.55 23.65
N ASP A 294 13.26 26.10 22.71
CA ASP A 294 12.56 27.38 22.85
C ASP A 294 11.49 27.31 23.96
N LEU A 295 10.73 26.21 24.04
CA LEU A 295 9.74 26.01 25.11
C LEU A 295 10.39 25.85 26.50
N LEU A 296 11.51 25.13 26.57
CA LEU A 296 12.27 24.96 27.82
C LEU A 296 12.92 26.27 28.28
N SER A 297 13.42 27.08 27.37
CA SER A 297 13.98 28.41 27.68
C SER A 297 12.89 29.43 28.06
N ALA A 298 11.71 29.37 27.44
CA ALA A 298 10.56 30.19 27.81
C ALA A 298 9.97 29.85 29.19
N THR A 299 10.11 28.59 29.63
CA THR A 299 9.65 28.13 30.95
C THR A 299 10.69 28.28 32.06
N GLY A 300 11.98 28.45 31.71
CA GLY A 300 13.09 28.68 32.63
C GLY A 300 13.39 30.15 32.98
N ALA A 301 12.72 31.12 32.37
CA ALA A 301 12.97 32.56 32.59
C ALA A 301 12.15 33.17 33.76
N GLY A 302 11.83 32.36 34.78
CA GLY A 302 11.05 32.76 35.95
C GLY A 302 11.66 32.26 37.25
N THR A 303 12.82 32.81 37.63
CA THR A 303 13.32 32.83 39.02
C THR A 303 13.74 34.23 39.37
#